data_AF-A0A6B2UHP6-F1
#
_entry.id   AF-A0A6B2UHP6-F1
#
_cell.length_a   1.000
_cell.length_b   1.000
_cell.length_c   1.000
_cell.angle_alpha   90.00
_cell.angle_beta   90.00
_cell.angle_gamma   90.00
#
_symmetry.space_group_name_H-M   'P 1'
#
loop_
_entity.id
_entity.type
_entity.pdbx_description
1 polymer ?
#
loop_
_entity_poly.entity_id
_entity_poly.type
_entity_poly.pdbx_seq_one_letter_code
_entity_poly.pdbx_strand_id
1 'polypeptide(L)'
;MRIGLLTDGGYPYVNGEARLWCDRLVRGLDTYAFDIYAFSRGSRQEDLGWVRLPPHVQRVRTAALWDAPEEWPRPGRRVRRETLEHFAALATTACAATSPSTPPSA
;
A
#
# COMPACT_ATOMS: atom_id res chain seq x y z
N MET A 1 -18.19 10.38 10.62
CA MET A 1 -17.21 10.28 9.51
C MET A 1 -16.35 9.03 9.71
N ARG A 2 -15.95 8.35 8.63
CA ARG A 2 -15.13 7.12 8.67
C ARG A 2 -13.86 7.32 7.84
N ILE A 3 -12.75 6.77 8.30
CA ILE A 3 -11.44 6.83 7.63
C ILE A 3 -11.02 5.42 7.23
N GLY A 4 -10.66 5.24 5.96
CA GLY A 4 -9.97 4.05 5.48
C GLY A 4 -8.46 4.27 5.55
N LEU A 5 -7.73 3.47 6.31
CA LEU A 5 -6.27 3.52 6.41
C LEU A 5 -5.65 2.33 5.65
N LEU A 6 -4.96 2.62 4.55
CA LEU A 6 -4.22 1.63 3.77
C LEU A 6 -2.75 1.58 4.22
N THR A 7 -2.22 0.40 4.49
CA THR A 7 -0.85 0.21 4.98
C THR A 7 -0.13 -0.92 4.23
N ASP A 8 1.13 -0.71 3.88
CA ASP A 8 2.00 -1.74 3.28
C ASP A 8 2.99 -2.28 4.31
N GLY A 9 2.91 -3.58 4.60
CA GLY A 9 3.76 -4.31 5.54
C GLY A 9 3.81 -3.69 6.93
N GLY A 10 2.82 -2.85 7.26
CA GLY A 10 2.85 -1.92 8.38
C GLY A 10 1.86 -2.29 9.47
N TYR A 11 1.24 -1.28 10.06
CA TYR A 11 0.12 -1.44 10.98
C TYR A 11 -1.03 -2.23 10.32
N PRO A 12 -1.63 -3.25 10.96
CA PRO A 12 -1.52 -3.54 12.38
C PRO A 12 -0.48 -4.61 12.75
N TYR A 13 0.32 -5.10 11.79
CA TYR A 13 1.33 -6.13 12.05
C TYR A 13 2.46 -5.64 12.94
N VAL A 14 3.01 -6.54 13.76
CA VAL A 14 4.00 -6.22 14.81
C VAL A 14 5.33 -5.69 14.26
N ASN A 15 5.77 -6.15 13.08
CA ASN A 15 7.11 -5.90 12.54
C ASN A 15 7.16 -4.89 11.36
N GLY A 16 6.18 -4.00 11.23
CA GLY A 16 6.18 -3.01 10.15
C GLY A 16 6.93 -1.71 10.48
N GLU A 17 7.74 -1.20 9.55
CA GLU A 17 8.50 0.06 9.73
C GLU A 17 7.58 1.27 9.99
N ALA A 18 6.45 1.36 9.28
CA ALA A 18 5.46 2.41 9.48
C ALA A 18 4.53 2.18 10.69
N ARG A 19 4.65 1.04 11.40
CA ARG A 19 3.69 0.62 12.44
C ARG A 19 3.53 1.65 13.53
N LEU A 20 4.64 2.15 14.07
CA LEU A 20 4.61 3.04 15.24
C LEU A 20 3.94 4.38 14.92
N TRP A 21 4.18 4.91 13.71
CA TRP A 21 3.55 6.14 13.27
C TRP A 21 2.05 5.94 12.99
N CYS A 22 1.68 4.88 12.27
CA CYS A 22 0.28 4.55 12.00
C CYS A 22 -0.52 4.28 13.29
N ASP A 23 0.04 3.52 14.25
CA ASP A 23 -0.63 3.24 15.53
C ASP A 23 -0.83 4.52 16.35
N ARG A 24 0.15 5.43 16.37
CA ARG A 24 0.01 6.75 17.00
C ARG A 24 -1.05 7.62 16.32
N LEU A 25 -1.08 7.64 14.99
CA LEU A 25 -2.06 8.40 14.23
C LEU A 25 -3.48 7.89 14.51
N VAL A 26 -3.69 6.59 14.47
CA VAL A 26 -5.01 5.99 14.76
C VAL A 26 -5.40 6.29 16.20
N ARG A 27 -4.52 6.09 17.18
CA ARG A 27 -4.81 6.41 18.59
C ARG A 27 -5.08 7.89 18.84
N GLY A 28 -4.41 8.80 18.13
CA GLY A 28 -4.57 10.24 18.29
C GLY A 28 -5.79 10.83 17.60
N LEU A 29 -6.49 10.04 16.76
CA LEU A 29 -7.69 10.43 16.03
C LEU A 29 -8.90 9.61 16.51
N ASP A 30 -9.06 9.46 17.83
CA ASP A 30 -10.09 8.64 18.49
C ASP A 30 -11.54 9.09 18.21
N THR A 31 -11.76 10.35 17.83
CA THR A 31 -13.06 10.86 17.38
C THR A 31 -13.54 10.22 16.05
N TYR A 32 -12.65 9.57 15.29
CA TYR A 32 -12.96 8.95 14.00
C TYR A 32 -12.99 7.42 14.08
N ALA A 33 -13.93 6.80 13.37
CA ALA A 33 -13.91 5.36 13.16
C ALA A 33 -12.95 4.98 12.02
N PHE A 34 -12.15 3.93 12.24
CA PHE A 34 -11.16 3.45 11.27
C PHE A 34 -11.51 2.08 10.71
N ASP A 35 -11.36 1.94 9.40
CA ASP A 35 -11.25 0.66 8.70
C ASP A 35 -9.82 0.52 8.17
N ILE A 36 -9.09 -0.51 8.63
CA ILE A 36 -7.70 -0.74 8.27
C ILE A 36 -7.63 -1.73 7.11
N TYR A 37 -6.84 -1.42 6.10
CA TYR A 37 -6.52 -2.26 4.97
C TYR A 37 -5.02 -2.49 4.96
N ALA A 38 -4.59 -3.66 5.39
CA ALA A 38 -3.18 -3.97 5.57
C ALA A 38 -2.70 -5.01 4.56
N PHE A 39 -1.62 -4.68 3.87
CA PHE A 39 -0.93 -5.59 2.99
C PHE A 39 0.22 -6.28 3.73
N SER A 40 0.23 -7.60 3.77
CA SER A 40 1.33 -8.38 4.35
C SER A 40 2.34 -8.73 3.26
N ARG A 41 3.64 -8.69 3.62
CA ARG A 41 4.75 -9.00 2.70
C ARG A 41 5.41 -10.36 2.97
N GLY A 42 4.91 -11.12 3.94
CA GLY A 42 5.34 -12.50 4.18
C GLY A 42 4.50 -13.22 5.24
N SER A 43 4.47 -14.55 5.18
CA SER A 43 3.70 -15.41 6.11
C SER A 43 4.08 -15.18 7.57
N ARG A 44 5.38 -15.09 7.87
CA ARG A 44 5.89 -14.83 9.22
C ARG A 44 5.31 -13.54 9.85
N GLN A 45 4.97 -12.55 9.03
CA GLN A 45 4.39 -11.30 9.52
C GLN A 45 2.94 -11.48 9.99
N GLU A 46 2.19 -12.35 9.33
CA GLU A 46 0.82 -12.72 9.71
C GLU A 46 0.82 -13.59 10.96
N ASP A 47 1.76 -14.54 11.07
CA ASP A 47 1.89 -15.45 12.22
C ASP A 47 2.19 -14.72 13.54
N LEU A 48 2.93 -13.61 13.47
CA LEU A 48 3.22 -12.78 14.64
C LEU A 48 2.01 -11.96 15.10
N GLY A 49 0.93 -11.95 14.32
CA GLY A 49 -0.34 -11.33 14.67
C GLY A 49 -0.34 -9.81 14.61
N TRP A 50 -1.35 -9.23 15.25
CA TRP A 50 -1.59 -7.79 15.28
C TRP A 50 -1.28 -7.19 16.64
N VAL A 51 -0.96 -5.91 16.63
CA VAL A 51 -0.96 -5.12 17.85
C VAL A 51 -2.37 -4.97 18.40
N ARG A 52 -2.50 -4.69 19.70
CA ARG A 52 -3.80 -4.40 20.30
C ARG A 52 -4.42 -3.16 19.67
N LEU A 53 -5.50 -3.36 18.93
CA LEU A 53 -6.20 -2.31 18.22
C LEU A 53 -7.01 -1.42 19.19
N PRO A 54 -7.03 -0.09 18.99
CA PRO A 54 -7.96 0.80 19.67
C PRO A 54 -9.42 0.46 19.38
N PRO A 55 -10.36 0.77 20.29
CA PRO A 55 -11.78 0.38 20.16
C PRO A 55 -12.51 1.06 18.99
N HIS A 56 -12.00 2.19 18.48
CA HIS A 56 -12.55 2.89 17.33
C HIS A 56 -12.09 2.32 15.98
N VAL A 57 -11.24 1.29 15.99
CA VAL A 57 -10.96 0.46 14.82
C VAL A 57 -12.10 -0.56 14.65
N GLN A 58 -12.92 -0.37 13.63
CA GLN A 58 -14.12 -1.18 13.40
C GLN A 58 -13.81 -2.45 12.60
N ARG A 59 -12.80 -2.41 11.75
CA ARG A 59 -12.46 -3.52 10.86
C ARG A 59 -10.99 -3.50 10.47
N VAL A 60 -10.44 -4.70 10.30
CA VAL A 60 -9.18 -4.94 9.59
C VAL A 60 -9.45 -5.85 8.40
N ARG A 61 -8.97 -5.45 7.22
CA ARG A 61 -8.84 -6.30 6.04
C ARG A 61 -7.36 -6.54 5.80
N THR A 62 -6.98 -7.80 5.68
CA THR A 62 -5.62 -8.17 5.27
C THR A 62 -5.63 -8.69 3.84
N ALA A 63 -4.58 -8.40 3.10
CA ALA A 63 -4.30 -9.07 1.83
C ALA A 63 -2.80 -9.42 1.76
N ALA A 64 -2.52 -10.69 1.52
CA ALA A 64 -1.17 -11.20 1.35
C ALA A 64 -0.66 -10.84 -0.05
N LEU A 65 0.32 -9.94 -0.14
CA LEU A 65 1.00 -9.65 -1.41
C LEU A 65 1.99 -10.77 -1.80
N TRP A 66 2.40 -11.56 -0.82
CA TRP A 66 3.33 -12.67 -0.98
C TRP A 66 2.65 -13.96 -1.44
N ASP A 67 1.35 -14.11 -1.14
CA ASP A 67 0.53 -15.27 -1.53
C ASP A 67 -0.44 -14.87 -2.64
N ALA A 68 0.12 -14.25 -3.68
CA ALA A 68 -0.64 -13.92 -4.86
C ALA A 68 -1.12 -15.24 -5.52
N PRO A 69 -2.42 -15.41 -5.80
CA PRO A 69 -2.90 -16.59 -6.50
C PRO A 69 -2.13 -16.77 -7.81
N GLU A 70 -1.80 -18.02 -8.12
CA GLU A 70 -1.04 -18.41 -9.31
C GLU A 70 -1.71 -17.88 -10.60
N GLU A 71 -3.03 -17.68 -10.56
CA GLU A 71 -3.77 -17.03 -11.62
C GLU A 71 -4.70 -15.92 -11.09
N TRP A 72 -4.41 -14.67 -11.47
CA TRP A 72 -5.31 -13.54 -11.25
C TRP A 72 -6.35 -13.44 -12.38
N PRO A 73 -7.58 -12.98 -12.08
CA PRO A 73 -8.55 -12.67 -13.13
C PRO A 73 -7.95 -11.72 -14.15
N ARG A 74 -7.88 -12.15 -15.41
CA ARG A 74 -7.31 -11.29 -16.45
C ARG A 74 -8.21 -10.08 -16.65
N PRO A 75 -7.66 -8.85 -16.56
CA PRO A 75 -8.45 -7.66 -16.82
C PRO A 75 -8.97 -7.70 -18.25
N GLY A 76 -10.20 -7.22 -18.45
CA GLY A 76 -10.80 -7.12 -19.79
C GLY A 76 -9.91 -6.30 -20.73
N ARG A 77 -10.03 -6.55 -22.04
CA ARG A 77 -9.22 -5.92 -23.10
C ARG A 77 -9.09 -4.41 -22.95
N ARG A 78 -10.18 -3.73 -22.56
CA ARG A 78 -10.23 -2.28 -22.36
C ARG A 78 -9.36 -1.82 -21.20
N VAL A 79 -9.57 -2.38 -20.00
CA VAL A 79 -8.78 -2.06 -18.80
C VAL A 79 -7.30 -2.33 -19.02
N ARG A 80 -6.97 -3.44 -19.70
CA ARG A 80 -5.59 -3.77 -20.07
C ARG A 80 -4.98 -2.70 -20.99
N ARG A 81 -5.71 -2.27 -22.02
CA ARG A 81 -5.23 -1.24 -22.95
C ARG A 81 -5.00 0.09 -22.23
N GLU A 82 -6.00 0.55 -21.48
CA GLU A 82 -5.92 1.81 -20.72
C GLU A 82 -4.75 1.77 -19.73
N THR A 83 -4.58 0.67 -18.98
CA THR A 83 -3.46 0.53 -18.04
C THR A 83 -2.10 0.62 -18.73
N LEU A 84 -1.94 -0.05 -19.89
CA LEU A 84 -0.70 -0.03 -20.65
C LEU A 84 -0.41 1.37 -21.23
N GLU A 85 -1.42 2.09 -21.70
CA GLU A 85 -1.29 3.46 -22.19
C GLU A 85 -0.79 4.40 -21.07
N HIS A 86 -1.42 4.35 -19.89
CA HIS A 86 -0.99 5.16 -18.75
C HIS A 86 0.40 4.77 -18.24
N PHE A 87 0.70 3.47 -18.20
CA PHE A 87 2.01 2.98 -17.77
C PHE A 87 3.11 3.42 -18.73
N ALA A 88 2.87 3.35 -20.05
CA ALA A 88 3.82 3.82 -21.05
C ALA A 88 4.09 5.32 -20.90
N ALA A 89 3.06 6.14 -20.70
CA ALA A 89 3.22 7.57 -20.46
C ALA A 89 4.09 7.83 -19.22
N LEU A 90 3.80 7.16 -18.10
CA LEU A 90 4.58 7.28 -16.86
C LEU A 90 6.04 6.84 -17.06
N ALA A 91 6.27 5.71 -17.72
CA ALA A 91 7.62 5.19 -17.96
C ALA A 91 8.44 6.15 -18.82
N THR A 92 7.84 6.72 -19.89
CA THR A 92 8.49 7.73 -20.72
C THR A 92 8.88 8.95 -19.89
N THR A 93 7.98 9.48 -19.06
CA THR A 93 8.27 10.64 -18.21
C THR A 93 9.37 10.35 -17.18
N ALA A 94 9.30 9.21 -16.50
CA ALA A 94 10.29 8.81 -15.48
C ALA A 94 11.71 8.64 -16.08
N CYS A 95 11.81 8.04 -17.26
CA CYS A 95 13.08 7.85 -17.96
C CYS A 95 13.64 9.16 -18.52
N ALA A 96 12.79 10.05 -19.04
CA ALA A 96 13.22 11.37 -19.51
C ALA A 96 13.79 12.23 -18.37
N ALA A 97 13.20 12.16 -17.17
CA ALA A 97 13.67 12.88 -15.99
C ALA A 97 15.04 12.41 -15.46
N THR A 98 15.47 11.19 -15.83
CA THR A 98 16.72 10.57 -15.36
C THR A 98 17.87 10.76 -16.37
N SER A 99 17.60 11.30 -17.55
CA SER A 99 18.64 11.57 -18.54
C SER A 99 19.50 12.75 -18.04
N PRO A 100 20.81 12.58 -17.81
CA PRO A 100 21.66 13.66 -17.33
C PRO A 100 21.66 14.80 -18.35
N SER A 101 21.31 16.01 -17.93
CA SER A 101 21.39 17.20 -18.79
C SER A 101 22.84 17.37 -19.23
N THR A 102 23.12 17.18 -20.51
CA THR A 102 24.41 17.52 -21.11
C THR A 102 24.63 19.02 -20.93
N PRO A 103 25.67 19.48 -20.20
CA PRO A 103 25.95 20.90 -20.10
C PRO A 103 26.36 21.42 -21.50
N PRO A 104 25.99 22.66 -21.86
CA PRO A 104 26.30 23.22 -23.16
C PRO A 104 27.82 23.33 -23.34
N SER A 105 28.34 22.82 -24.45
CA SER A 105 29.73 23.04 -24.86
C SER A 105 29.95 24.51 -25.15
N ALA A 106 30.97 25.08 -24.49
CA ALA A 106 31.47 26.44 -24.69
C ALA A 106 32.21 26.59 -26.02
#